data_AF-A0AAD5SUT8-F1
#
_entry.id   AF-A0AAD5SUT8-F1
#
_cell.length_a   1.000
_cell.length_b   1.000
_cell.length_c   1.000
_cell.angle_alpha   90.00
_cell.angle_beta   90.00
_cell.angle_gamma   90.00
#
_symmetry.space_group_name_H-M   'P 1'
#
loop_
_entity.id
_entity.type
_entity.pdbx_description
1 polymer ?
#
loop_
_entity_poly.entity_id
_entity_poly.type
_entity_poly.pdbx_seq_one_letter_code
_entity_poly.pdbx_strand_id
1 'polypeptide(L)'
;MEIGSDEDESWTGNNNISNNNIIAPEFPVMSTPSTKGRKKTTAAAPSLKAALNREAQRALRERKAKYQLELETKVSELGVQNTALMQTIADLRNKVDVLERKNLNLEQLLQANSRLSTPGIAANNVPTQSSCISCNAERIKAIICMDQIKVLEAHISAISGSLIAPPAQQTGQSNSSNLQQRMQLPISNMLPVSEPPNLFHSNLDSMFGFSNSSSTILPVHHELLLDYMDNSIINWNSLAEITNPETQKTHASNNSVEIRNLTTPPMTSEQLYGPIEVESFKITMKCFDSLRNHQELVDNWFDLFQAQSKVSNSREARRLMVKLNHAGRKMFSVASQEEWPKFNELFSIYHQRNVKHE
;
A
#
# COMPACT_ATOMS: atom_id res chain seq x y z
N MET A 1 24.79 -32.04 8.32
CA MET A 1 24.09 -31.03 9.13
C MET A 1 22.77 -31.63 9.52
N GLU A 2 22.71 -32.18 10.72
CA GLU A 2 21.50 -32.76 11.28
C GLU A 2 20.59 -31.60 11.71
N ILE A 3 19.36 -31.60 11.19
CA ILE A 3 18.34 -30.61 11.51
C ILE A 3 17.62 -31.16 12.74
N GLY A 4 17.85 -30.51 13.88
CA GLY A 4 17.15 -30.77 15.12
C GLY A 4 15.68 -30.40 14.99
N SER A 5 14.82 -31.37 15.26
CA SER A 5 13.38 -31.22 15.41
C SER A 5 13.08 -30.67 16.80
N ASP A 6 12.72 -29.39 16.87
CA ASP A 6 12.24 -28.75 18.09
C ASP A 6 10.84 -29.29 18.46
N GLU A 7 10.74 -29.74 19.70
CA GLU A 7 9.55 -30.34 20.29
C GLU A 7 8.48 -29.27 20.59
N ASP A 8 7.26 -29.52 20.12
CA ASP A 8 6.06 -28.76 20.43
C ASP A 8 5.67 -28.94 21.91
N GLU A 9 6.08 -28.03 22.78
CA GLU A 9 5.55 -27.92 24.15
C GLU A 9 4.10 -27.38 24.11
N SER A 10 3.13 -28.28 23.96
CA SER A 10 1.72 -27.98 24.12
C SER A 10 1.40 -27.67 25.59
N TRP A 11 1.22 -26.40 25.93
CA TRP A 11 0.80 -25.96 27.26
C TRP A 11 -0.73 -26.09 27.41
N THR A 12 -1.21 -27.28 27.79
CA THR A 12 -2.62 -27.46 28.17
C THR A 12 -2.85 -26.97 29.61
N GLY A 13 -3.08 -25.67 29.76
CA GLY A 13 -3.45 -25.03 31.03
C GLY A 13 -4.83 -25.46 31.51
N ASN A 14 -4.88 -26.52 32.32
CA ASN A 14 -6.09 -27.07 32.93
C ASN A 14 -6.50 -26.22 34.14
N ASN A 15 -7.35 -25.21 33.93
CA ASN A 15 -7.89 -24.37 35.01
C ASN A 15 -9.08 -25.07 35.70
N ASN A 16 -8.75 -25.93 36.66
CA ASN A 16 -9.70 -26.58 37.55
C ASN A 16 -10.15 -25.58 38.64
N ILE A 17 -11.25 -24.86 38.39
CA ILE A 17 -11.86 -23.94 39.36
C ILE A 17 -12.59 -24.78 40.42
N SER A 18 -11.91 -25.00 41.55
CA SER A 18 -12.51 -25.59 42.74
C SER A 18 -13.57 -24.65 43.33
N ASN A 19 -14.83 -25.05 43.24
CA ASN A 19 -15.97 -24.47 43.95
C ASN A 19 -15.78 -24.67 45.46
N ASN A 20 -15.28 -23.64 46.16
CA ASN A 20 -15.35 -23.60 47.61
C ASN A 20 -16.71 -23.07 48.06
N ASN A 21 -17.49 -24.01 48.58
CA ASN A 21 -18.77 -23.86 49.22
C ASN A 21 -18.59 -23.07 50.54
N ILE A 22 -18.94 -21.78 50.57
CA ILE A 22 -18.89 -20.95 51.78
C ILE A 22 -20.22 -21.10 52.51
N ILE A 23 -20.18 -21.89 53.57
CA ILE A 23 -21.25 -22.03 54.58
C ILE A 23 -21.44 -20.68 55.28
N ALA A 24 -22.66 -20.16 55.22
CA ALA A 24 -23.06 -18.95 55.93
C ALA A 24 -23.22 -19.22 57.44
N PRO A 25 -22.63 -18.40 58.33
CA PRO A 25 -23.02 -18.40 59.74
C PRO A 25 -24.22 -17.46 59.95
N GLU A 26 -25.34 -18.03 60.38
CA GLU A 26 -26.42 -17.32 61.06
C GLU A 26 -25.92 -16.80 62.41
N PHE A 27 -26.06 -15.50 62.71
CA PHE A 27 -26.01 -14.96 64.08
C PHE A 27 -26.63 -13.54 64.14
N PRO A 28 -27.01 -13.05 65.34
CA PRO A 28 -28.36 -12.57 65.59
C PRO A 28 -28.50 -11.05 65.68
N VAL A 29 -29.76 -10.63 65.56
CA VAL A 29 -30.28 -9.28 65.73
C VAL A 29 -29.94 -8.72 67.13
N MET A 30 -29.21 -7.61 67.23
CA MET A 30 -29.20 -6.76 68.43
C MET A 30 -29.02 -5.25 68.13
N SER A 31 -30.03 -4.52 68.61
CA SER A 31 -30.10 -3.17 69.18
C SER A 31 -29.35 -1.97 68.55
N THR A 32 -30.15 -0.95 68.26
CA THR A 32 -29.80 0.40 67.80
C THR A 32 -29.37 1.32 68.95
N PRO A 33 -28.15 1.89 68.92
CA PRO A 33 -27.80 3.02 69.77
C PRO A 33 -28.11 4.36 69.10
N SER A 34 -29.02 5.12 69.72
CA SER A 34 -29.32 6.51 69.42
C SER A 34 -28.06 7.38 69.50
N THR A 35 -27.67 7.99 68.38
CA THR A 35 -26.55 8.95 68.31
C THR A 35 -27.08 10.36 68.02
N LYS A 36 -27.69 11.00 69.03
CA LYS A 36 -27.91 12.46 69.03
C LYS A 36 -26.56 13.14 69.25
N GLY A 37 -26.06 13.87 68.23
CA GLY A 37 -24.97 14.84 68.39
C GLY A 37 -23.67 14.60 67.62
N ARG A 38 -23.58 13.60 66.73
CA ARG A 38 -22.37 13.41 65.90
C ARG A 38 -22.49 14.19 64.59
N LYS A 39 -21.60 15.16 64.39
CA LYS A 39 -21.45 15.94 63.14
C LYS A 39 -21.46 14.97 61.95
N LYS A 40 -22.36 15.19 60.97
CA LYS A 40 -22.44 14.42 59.72
C LYS A 40 -21.08 14.46 59.02
N THR A 41 -20.25 13.46 59.22
CA THR A 41 -19.07 13.25 58.39
C THR A 41 -19.57 12.69 57.07
N THR A 42 -19.43 13.47 56.00
CA THR A 42 -19.72 13.16 54.59
C THR A 42 -18.82 12.05 54.01
N ALA A 43 -18.25 11.19 54.87
CA ALA A 43 -17.44 10.06 54.47
C ALA A 43 -18.38 8.92 54.07
N ALA A 44 -18.50 8.69 52.75
CA ALA A 44 -19.26 7.57 52.20
C ALA A 44 -18.90 6.26 52.92
N ALA A 45 -19.93 5.46 53.24
CA ALA A 45 -19.75 4.20 53.98
C ALA A 45 -18.67 3.34 53.29
N PRO A 46 -17.70 2.78 54.05
CA PRO A 46 -16.56 2.05 53.50
C PRO A 46 -16.95 0.89 52.55
N SER A 47 -18.18 0.37 52.69
CA SER A 47 -18.78 -0.63 51.80
C SER A 47 -18.92 -0.17 50.33
N LEU A 48 -19.31 1.09 50.08
CA LEU A 48 -19.54 1.60 48.73
C LEU A 48 -18.24 1.71 47.93
N LYS A 49 -17.16 2.19 48.57
CA LYS A 49 -15.83 2.29 47.94
C LYS A 49 -15.27 0.92 47.58
N ALA A 50 -15.47 -0.08 48.43
CA ALA A 50 -15.05 -1.45 48.14
C ALA A 50 -15.78 -2.04 46.93
N ALA A 51 -17.09 -1.80 46.80
CA ALA A 51 -17.86 -2.24 45.64
C ALA A 51 -17.39 -1.57 44.33
N LEU A 52 -17.19 -0.25 44.34
CA LEU A 52 -16.68 0.49 43.18
C LEU A 52 -15.28 0.03 42.76
N ASN A 53 -14.39 -0.26 43.71
CA ASN A 53 -13.05 -0.78 43.41
C ASN A 53 -13.11 -2.18 42.78
N ARG A 54 -14.00 -3.06 43.26
CA ARG A 54 -14.19 -4.39 42.65
C ARG A 54 -14.70 -4.27 41.22
N GLU A 55 -15.63 -3.36 40.98
CA GLU A 55 -16.19 -3.13 39.65
C GLU A 55 -15.15 -2.53 38.70
N ALA A 56 -14.38 -1.54 39.14
CA ALA A 56 -13.27 -0.98 38.36
C ALA A 56 -12.22 -2.04 38.00
N GLN A 57 -11.91 -2.96 38.92
CA GLN A 57 -10.99 -4.07 38.64
C GLN A 57 -11.56 -5.09 37.65
N ARG A 58 -12.87 -5.36 37.68
CA ARG A 58 -13.54 -6.20 36.68
C ARG A 58 -13.47 -5.55 35.30
N ALA A 59 -13.86 -4.28 35.20
CA ALA A 59 -13.80 -3.53 33.95
C ALA A 59 -12.37 -3.46 33.38
N LEU A 60 -11.35 -3.32 34.23
CA LEU A 60 -9.96 -3.34 33.78
C LEU A 60 -9.55 -4.71 33.21
N ARG A 61 -9.94 -5.81 33.88
CA ARG A 61 -9.66 -7.17 33.41
C ARG A 61 -10.38 -7.46 32.09
N GLU A 62 -11.63 -7.04 31.97
CA GLU A 62 -12.41 -7.18 30.74
C GLU A 62 -11.78 -6.44 29.56
N ARG A 63 -11.32 -5.19 29.76
CA ARG A 63 -10.60 -4.43 28.72
C ARG A 63 -9.29 -5.10 28.32
N LYS A 64 -8.53 -5.65 29.27
CA LYS A 64 -7.29 -6.39 28.98
C LYS A 64 -7.56 -7.66 28.18
N ALA A 65 -8.57 -8.44 28.58
CA ALA A 65 -8.97 -9.64 27.86
C ALA A 65 -9.43 -9.32 26.43
N LYS A 66 -10.20 -8.25 26.24
CA LYS A 66 -10.61 -7.78 24.92
C LYS A 66 -9.43 -7.37 24.05
N TYR A 67 -8.50 -6.58 24.59
CA TYR A 67 -7.30 -6.17 23.86
C TYR A 67 -6.43 -7.37 23.45
N GLN A 68 -6.27 -8.35 24.34
CA GLN A 68 -5.55 -9.59 24.02
C GLN A 68 -6.24 -10.35 22.88
N LEU A 69 -7.57 -10.50 22.92
CA LEU A 69 -8.33 -11.14 21.85
C LEU A 69 -8.20 -10.39 20.51
N GLU A 70 -8.24 -9.06 20.53
CA GLU A 70 -8.05 -8.23 19.34
C GLU A 70 -6.64 -8.42 18.75
N LEU A 71 -5.60 -8.50 19.58
CA LEU A 71 -4.24 -8.80 19.14
C LEU A 71 -4.12 -10.20 18.54
N GLU A 72 -4.67 -11.22 19.20
CA GLU A 72 -4.66 -12.60 18.70
C GLU A 72 -5.38 -12.72 17.36
N THR A 73 -6.51 -12.03 17.21
CA THR A 73 -7.25 -11.93 15.93
C THR A 73 -6.37 -11.28 14.86
N LYS A 74 -5.70 -10.17 15.19
CA LYS A 74 -4.84 -9.45 14.24
C LYS A 74 -3.64 -10.28 13.79
N VAL A 75 -3.02 -11.03 14.71
CA VAL A 75 -1.92 -11.95 14.39
C VAL A 75 -2.40 -13.06 13.45
N SER A 76 -3.59 -13.63 13.71
CA SER A 76 -4.19 -14.63 12.82
C SER A 76 -4.48 -14.07 11.41
N GLU A 77 -5.07 -12.88 11.31
CA GLU A 77 -5.30 -12.19 10.03
C GLU A 77 -4.01 -11.96 9.25
N LEU A 78 -2.98 -11.43 9.92
CA LEU A 78 -1.66 -11.20 9.31
C LEU A 78 -1.01 -12.52 8.88
N GLY A 79 -1.22 -13.60 9.63
CA GLY A 79 -0.78 -14.94 9.25
C GLY A 79 -1.41 -15.41 7.93
N VAL A 80 -2.73 -15.25 7.77
CA VAL A 80 -3.44 -15.59 6.53
C VAL A 80 -3.01 -14.71 5.36
N GLN A 81 -2.79 -13.41 5.59
CA GLN A 81 -2.28 -12.51 4.54
C GLN A 81 -0.87 -12.89 4.10
N ASN A 82 0.00 -13.24 5.04
CA ASN A 82 1.38 -13.62 4.74
C ASN A 82 1.43 -14.93 3.94
N THR A 83 0.62 -15.94 4.28
CA THR A 83 0.55 -17.19 3.50
C THR A 83 0.02 -16.95 2.09
N ALA A 84 -0.99 -16.09 1.91
CA ALA A 84 -1.49 -15.72 0.59
C ALA A 84 -0.44 -14.98 -0.26
N LEU A 85 0.34 -14.07 0.34
CA LEU A 85 1.44 -13.38 -0.34
C LEU A 85 2.56 -14.35 -0.73
N MET A 86 2.93 -15.28 0.15
CA MET A 86 3.93 -16.32 -0.16
C MET A 86 3.48 -17.21 -1.32
N GLN A 87 2.20 -17.58 -1.36
CA GLN A 87 1.65 -18.34 -2.50
C GLN A 87 1.74 -17.54 -3.80
N THR A 88 1.39 -16.24 -3.77
CA THR A 88 1.49 -15.36 -4.93
C THR A 88 2.93 -15.24 -5.44
N ILE A 89 3.90 -15.12 -4.53
CA ILE A 89 5.32 -15.08 -4.88
C ILE A 89 5.76 -16.40 -5.53
N ALA A 90 5.34 -17.54 -4.99
CA ALA A 90 5.64 -18.84 -5.58
C ALA A 90 5.06 -18.98 -7.00
N ASP A 91 3.81 -18.54 -7.21
CA ASP A 91 3.16 -18.57 -8.52
C ASP A 91 3.85 -17.66 -9.54
N LEU A 92 4.29 -16.47 -9.12
CA LEU A 92 5.04 -15.54 -9.97
C LEU A 92 6.41 -16.11 -10.35
N ARG A 93 7.13 -16.73 -9.42
CA ARG A 93 8.40 -17.42 -9.72
C ARG A 93 8.21 -18.53 -10.75
N ASN A 94 7.18 -19.36 -10.57
CA ASN A 94 6.84 -20.40 -11.55
C ASN A 94 6.55 -19.82 -12.95
N LYS A 95 5.88 -18.66 -13.03
CA LYS A 95 5.62 -17.98 -14.31
C LYS A 95 6.90 -17.47 -14.96
N VAL A 96 7.81 -16.89 -14.17
CA VAL A 96 9.12 -16.44 -14.65
C VAL A 96 9.91 -17.62 -15.22
N ASP A 97 10.00 -18.73 -14.49
CA ASP A 97 10.69 -19.95 -14.96
C ASP A 97 10.11 -20.53 -16.26
N VAL A 98 8.78 -20.42 -16.45
CA VAL A 98 8.12 -20.84 -17.70
C VAL A 98 8.48 -19.90 -18.85
N LEU A 99 8.51 -18.59 -18.61
CA LEU A 99 8.86 -17.60 -19.63
C LEU A 99 10.33 -17.67 -20.03
N GLU A 100 11.23 -17.86 -19.07
CA GLU A 100 12.66 -18.04 -19.33
C GLU A 100 12.92 -19.27 -20.20
N ARG A 101 12.25 -20.40 -19.92
CA ARG A 101 12.34 -21.59 -20.78
C ARG A 101 11.81 -21.35 -22.20
N LYS A 102 10.73 -20.56 -22.35
CA LYS A 102 10.20 -20.19 -23.67
C LYS A 102 11.18 -19.29 -24.44
N ASN A 103 11.78 -18.31 -23.77
CA ASN A 103 12.79 -17.44 -24.37
C ASN A 103 14.01 -18.23 -24.82
N LEU A 104 14.51 -19.15 -23.99
CA LEU A 104 15.62 -20.03 -24.35
C LEU A 104 15.31 -20.88 -25.59
N ASN A 105 14.07 -21.41 -25.70
CA ASN A 105 13.63 -22.17 -26.87
C ASN A 105 13.58 -21.29 -28.13
N LEU A 106 13.04 -20.06 -28.03
CA LEU A 106 13.02 -19.11 -29.14
C LEU A 106 14.43 -18.75 -29.62
N GLU A 107 15.37 -18.52 -28.70
CA GLU A 107 16.77 -18.26 -29.04
C GLU A 107 17.41 -19.45 -29.78
N GLN A 108 17.14 -20.69 -29.33
CA GLN A 108 17.61 -21.90 -30.02
C GLN A 108 17.02 -22.01 -31.43
N LEU A 109 15.75 -21.68 -31.63
CA LEU A 109 15.10 -21.67 -32.95
C LEU A 109 15.69 -20.59 -33.87
N LEU A 110 15.93 -19.39 -33.35
CA LEU A 110 16.59 -18.31 -34.11
C LEU A 110 18.01 -18.73 -34.52
N GLN A 111 18.75 -19.36 -33.61
CA GLN A 111 20.07 -19.90 -33.92
C GLN A 111 20.02 -20.98 -35.01
N ALA A 112 19.06 -21.91 -34.94
CA ALA A 112 18.87 -22.94 -35.97
C ALA A 112 18.52 -22.33 -37.34
N ASN A 113 17.62 -21.34 -37.38
CA ASN A 113 17.26 -20.63 -38.61
C ASN A 113 18.44 -19.84 -39.21
N SER A 114 19.28 -19.24 -38.36
CA SER A 114 20.48 -18.53 -38.82
C SER A 114 21.47 -19.46 -39.53
N ARG A 115 21.61 -20.72 -39.06
CA ARG A 115 22.47 -21.74 -39.69
C ARG A 115 21.93 -22.19 -41.05
N LEU A 116 20.62 -22.28 -41.21
CA LEU A 116 19.99 -22.57 -42.51
C LEU A 116 20.11 -21.40 -43.49
N SER A 117 20.24 -20.17 -42.97
CA SER A 117 20.34 -18.95 -43.79
C SER A 117 21.77 -18.60 -44.20
N THR A 118 22.78 -19.37 -43.78
CA THR A 118 24.17 -19.15 -44.22
C THR A 118 24.27 -19.44 -45.73
N PRO A 119 24.58 -18.44 -46.58
CA PRO A 119 24.66 -18.62 -48.02
C PRO A 119 25.95 -19.37 -48.38
N GLY A 120 25.90 -20.69 -48.25
CA GLY A 120 26.97 -21.63 -48.60
C GLY A 120 26.91 -22.12 -50.04
N ILE A 121 26.43 -21.30 -50.98
CA ILE A 121 26.60 -21.56 -52.42
C ILE A 121 27.39 -20.40 -52.99
N ALA A 122 28.67 -20.65 -53.20
CA ALA A 122 29.56 -19.81 -53.98
C ALA A 122 28.84 -19.43 -55.29
N ALA A 123 28.59 -18.14 -55.43
CA ALA A 123 28.10 -17.50 -56.64
C ALA A 123 29.17 -17.59 -57.73
N ASN A 124 29.30 -18.76 -58.35
CA ASN A 124 29.93 -18.88 -59.66
C ASN A 124 28.81 -18.99 -60.69
N ASN A 125 28.57 -17.88 -61.37
CA ASN A 125 27.92 -17.78 -62.68
C ASN A 125 26.47 -18.28 -62.79
N VAL A 126 25.58 -17.77 -61.95
CA VAL A 126 24.16 -17.70 -62.33
C VAL A 126 23.92 -16.30 -62.92
N PRO A 127 23.43 -16.20 -64.18
CA PRO A 127 23.19 -14.91 -64.80
C PRO A 127 22.22 -14.11 -63.94
N THR A 128 22.57 -12.86 -63.68
CA THR A 128 21.69 -11.82 -63.14
C THR A 128 20.46 -11.67 -64.04
N GLN A 129 19.47 -12.55 -63.87
CA GLN A 129 18.09 -12.24 -64.20
C GLN A 129 17.64 -11.24 -63.14
N SER A 130 17.58 -9.98 -63.58
CA SER A 130 16.98 -8.86 -62.88
C SER A 130 15.74 -9.30 -62.12
N SER A 131 15.85 -9.37 -60.79
CA SER A 131 14.70 -9.46 -59.90
C SER A 131 13.88 -8.20 -60.12
N CYS A 132 12.87 -8.28 -60.99
CA CYS A 132 12.03 -7.13 -61.24
C CYS A 132 11.34 -6.78 -59.91
N ILE A 133 11.28 -5.48 -59.61
CA ILE A 133 10.71 -4.96 -58.36
C ILE A 133 9.27 -5.48 -58.19
N SER A 134 8.57 -5.74 -59.30
CA SER A 134 7.26 -6.38 -59.32
C SER A 134 7.26 -7.83 -58.80
N CYS A 135 8.25 -8.67 -59.12
CA CYS A 135 8.34 -10.04 -58.57
C CYS A 135 8.65 -10.04 -57.07
N ASN A 136 9.45 -9.08 -56.57
CA ASN A 136 9.70 -8.99 -55.13
C ASN A 136 8.45 -8.51 -54.37
N ALA A 137 7.72 -7.54 -54.92
CA ALA A 137 6.44 -7.10 -54.38
C ALA A 137 5.39 -8.22 -54.39
N GLU A 138 5.37 -9.04 -55.45
CA GLU A 138 4.47 -10.20 -55.56
C GLU A 138 4.83 -11.30 -54.56
N ARG A 139 6.13 -11.53 -54.31
CA ARG A 139 6.59 -12.45 -53.26
C ARG A 139 6.19 -11.97 -51.85
N ILE A 140 6.35 -10.68 -51.56
CA ILE A 140 5.91 -10.10 -50.28
C ILE A 140 4.39 -10.21 -50.13
N LYS A 141 3.62 -9.92 -51.18
CA LYS A 141 2.16 -10.11 -51.19
C LYS A 141 1.78 -11.56 -50.91
N ALA A 142 2.46 -12.53 -51.55
CA ALA A 142 2.19 -13.95 -51.32
C ALA A 142 2.44 -14.36 -49.86
N ILE A 143 3.50 -13.85 -49.23
CA ILE A 143 3.80 -14.11 -47.81
C ILE A 143 2.69 -13.54 -46.91
N ILE A 144 2.28 -12.28 -47.13
CA ILE A 144 1.22 -11.63 -46.34
C ILE A 144 -0.11 -12.38 -46.51
N CYS A 145 -0.47 -12.74 -47.74
CA CYS A 145 -1.70 -13.50 -48.01
C CYS A 145 -1.67 -14.88 -47.37
N MET A 146 -0.54 -15.59 -47.37
CA MET A 146 -0.42 -16.88 -46.67
C MET A 146 -0.61 -16.75 -45.16
N ASP A 147 -0.05 -15.71 -44.54
CA ASP A 147 -0.23 -15.50 -43.09
C ASP A 147 -1.69 -15.14 -42.76
N GLN A 148 -2.36 -14.33 -43.58
CA GLN A 148 -3.79 -14.04 -43.42
C GLN A 148 -4.66 -15.29 -43.56
N ILE A 149 -4.35 -16.19 -44.51
CA ILE A 149 -5.07 -17.46 -44.68
C ILE A 149 -4.92 -18.30 -43.41
N LYS A 150 -3.72 -18.44 -42.84
CA LYS A 150 -3.50 -19.20 -41.59
C LYS A 150 -4.29 -18.64 -40.41
N VAL A 151 -4.37 -17.32 -40.28
CA VAL A 151 -5.18 -16.69 -39.22
C VAL A 151 -6.66 -17.01 -39.40
N LEU A 152 -7.17 -16.93 -40.64
CA LEU A 152 -8.55 -17.28 -40.93
C LEU A 152 -8.84 -18.77 -40.69
N GLU A 153 -7.92 -19.67 -41.04
CA GLU A 153 -8.02 -21.10 -40.75
C GLU A 153 -8.06 -21.40 -39.24
N ALA A 154 -7.26 -20.68 -38.45
CA ALA A 154 -7.29 -20.79 -36.98
C ALA A 154 -8.63 -20.31 -36.38
N HIS A 155 -9.17 -19.19 -36.89
CA HIS A 155 -10.49 -18.68 -36.48
C HIS A 155 -11.60 -19.67 -36.83
N ILE A 156 -11.60 -20.23 -38.05
CA ILE A 156 -12.56 -21.25 -38.46
C ILE A 156 -12.45 -22.47 -37.54
N SER A 157 -11.22 -22.94 -37.26
CA SER A 157 -11.00 -24.07 -36.35
C SER A 157 -11.54 -23.82 -34.94
N ALA A 158 -11.36 -22.61 -34.40
CA ALA A 158 -11.88 -22.23 -33.09
C ALA A 158 -13.42 -22.21 -33.06
N ILE A 159 -14.05 -21.66 -34.11
CA ILE A 159 -15.52 -21.62 -34.22
C ILE A 159 -16.08 -23.03 -34.41
N SER A 160 -15.48 -23.85 -35.27
CA SER A 160 -15.91 -25.24 -35.49
C SER A 160 -15.75 -26.10 -34.23
N GLY A 161 -14.70 -25.88 -33.42
CA GLY A 161 -14.55 -26.55 -32.13
C GLY A 161 -15.65 -26.20 -31.13
N SER A 162 -16.15 -24.96 -31.15
CA SER A 162 -17.24 -24.52 -30.26
C SER A 162 -18.61 -25.09 -30.63
N LEU A 163 -18.84 -25.40 -31.92
CA LEU A 163 -20.12 -25.91 -32.43
C LEU A 163 -20.29 -27.42 -32.28
N ILE A 164 -19.19 -28.16 -32.06
CA ILE A 164 -19.20 -29.63 -31.96
C ILE A 164 -19.18 -30.12 -30.51
N ALA A 165 -19.00 -29.23 -29.51
CA ALA A 165 -19.12 -29.62 -28.12
C ALA A 165 -20.57 -30.07 -27.83
N PRO A 166 -20.85 -31.36 -27.59
CA PRO A 166 -22.19 -31.81 -27.27
C PRO A 166 -22.59 -31.16 -25.94
N PRO A 167 -23.85 -30.68 -25.80
CA PRO A 167 -24.32 -30.18 -24.53
C PRO A 167 -24.22 -31.32 -23.52
N ALA A 168 -23.28 -31.19 -22.57
CA ALA A 168 -23.16 -32.10 -21.46
C ALA A 168 -24.52 -32.11 -20.74
N GLN A 169 -25.21 -33.25 -20.83
CA GLN A 169 -26.44 -33.51 -20.11
C GLN A 169 -26.15 -33.33 -18.62
N GLN A 170 -26.64 -32.24 -18.04
CA GLN A 170 -26.72 -32.07 -16.59
C GLN A 170 -27.78 -33.04 -16.08
N THR A 171 -27.36 -34.25 -15.73
CA THR A 171 -28.10 -35.14 -14.85
C THR A 171 -28.08 -34.54 -13.45
N GLY A 172 -29.26 -34.23 -12.95
CA GLY A 172 -29.46 -33.46 -11.74
C GLY A 172 -29.04 -34.17 -10.47
N GLN A 173 -28.72 -33.36 -9.46
CA GLN A 173 -29.10 -33.64 -8.09
C GLN A 173 -29.70 -32.39 -7.47
N SER A 174 -31.02 -32.47 -7.33
CA SER A 174 -31.88 -31.66 -6.49
C SER A 174 -31.38 -31.60 -5.06
N ASN A 175 -31.33 -30.40 -4.47
CA ASN A 175 -31.85 -30.19 -3.12
C ASN A 175 -32.42 -28.77 -2.99
N SER A 176 -33.74 -28.78 -2.79
CA SER A 176 -34.68 -27.70 -2.59
C SER A 176 -34.56 -27.05 -1.21
N SER A 177 -34.60 -25.72 -1.15
CA SER A 177 -35.64 -24.92 -0.45
C SER A 177 -35.20 -23.46 -0.24
N ASN A 178 -35.77 -22.54 -1.02
CA ASN A 178 -36.72 -21.57 -0.46
C ASN A 178 -37.34 -20.70 -1.55
N LEU A 179 -38.65 -20.56 -1.39
CA LEU A 179 -39.62 -19.93 -2.27
C LEU A 179 -39.99 -18.60 -1.62
N GLN A 180 -39.82 -17.46 -2.30
CA GLN A 180 -40.90 -16.46 -2.42
C GLN A 180 -40.54 -15.24 -3.30
N GLN A 181 -41.49 -14.94 -4.19
CA GLN A 181 -41.86 -13.64 -4.77
C GLN A 181 -41.17 -13.11 -6.03
N ARG A 182 -41.53 -13.75 -7.14
CA ARG A 182 -42.30 -13.22 -8.29
C ARG A 182 -42.62 -11.70 -8.30
N MET A 183 -42.17 -10.98 -9.34
CA MET A 183 -43.00 -10.24 -10.33
C MET A 183 -42.19 -9.75 -11.56
N GLN A 184 -42.44 -10.38 -12.72
CA GLN A 184 -42.83 -9.82 -14.04
C GLN A 184 -42.53 -8.31 -14.33
N LEU A 185 -41.94 -7.85 -15.45
CA LEU A 185 -42.25 -8.02 -16.91
C LEU A 185 -41.06 -7.49 -17.79
N PRO A 186 -41.10 -7.63 -19.14
CA PRO A 186 -39.94 -7.58 -20.04
C PRO A 186 -39.77 -6.23 -20.75
N ILE A 187 -38.52 -5.88 -21.07
CA ILE A 187 -38.18 -4.83 -22.04
C ILE A 187 -37.06 -5.35 -22.95
N SER A 188 -37.39 -5.52 -24.23
CA SER A 188 -36.44 -5.55 -25.34
C SER A 188 -35.58 -4.29 -25.32
N ASN A 189 -34.25 -4.42 -25.47
CA ASN A 189 -33.45 -3.49 -26.28
C ASN A 189 -32.02 -4.02 -26.48
N MET A 190 -31.71 -4.24 -27.77
CA MET A 190 -30.49 -3.85 -28.47
C MET A 190 -29.20 -3.70 -27.65
N LEU A 191 -28.29 -4.65 -27.88
CA LEU A 191 -26.86 -4.57 -27.58
C LEU A 191 -26.22 -3.29 -28.16
N PRO A 192 -25.46 -2.52 -27.37
CA PRO A 192 -24.26 -1.88 -27.86
C PRO A 192 -23.05 -2.73 -27.49
N VAL A 193 -22.16 -2.88 -28.46
CA VAL A 193 -20.79 -3.38 -28.32
C VAL A 193 -20.07 -2.54 -27.26
N SER A 194 -19.71 -3.15 -26.14
CA SER A 194 -18.84 -2.53 -25.13
C SER A 194 -17.38 -2.88 -25.44
N GLU A 195 -16.59 -1.87 -25.76
CA GLU A 195 -15.14 -1.87 -25.72
C GLU A 195 -14.60 -2.22 -24.31
N PRO A 196 -13.37 -2.76 -24.21
CA PRO A 196 -12.79 -3.16 -22.93
C PRO A 196 -12.45 -1.93 -22.05
N PRO A 197 -12.53 -2.05 -20.71
CA PRO A 197 -12.21 -0.97 -19.81
C PRO A 197 -10.69 -0.75 -19.76
N ASN A 198 -10.23 0.35 -20.35
CA ASN A 198 -8.96 0.98 -19.99
C ASN A 198 -9.11 1.63 -18.61
N LEU A 199 -8.95 0.84 -17.55
CA LEU A 199 -8.76 1.30 -16.19
C LEU A 199 -7.31 1.01 -15.80
N PHE A 200 -6.39 1.90 -16.19
CA PHE A 200 -5.13 2.23 -15.52
C PHE A 200 -4.31 3.19 -16.42
N HIS A 201 -4.80 4.43 -16.55
CA HIS A 201 -3.96 5.61 -16.83
C HIS A 201 -4.55 6.75 -15.98
N SER A 202 -4.06 6.85 -14.74
CA SER A 202 -3.10 7.88 -14.32
C SER A 202 -3.71 9.28 -14.25
N ASN A 203 -4.32 9.57 -13.10
CA ASN A 203 -4.56 10.93 -12.58
C ASN A 203 -3.24 11.58 -12.07
N LEU A 204 -2.14 11.34 -12.81
CA LEU A 204 -0.81 11.93 -12.58
C LEU A 204 -0.53 13.06 -13.59
N ASP A 205 -1.21 13.09 -14.74
CA ASP A 205 -1.00 14.13 -15.76
C ASP A 205 -1.47 15.53 -15.32
N SER A 206 -2.43 15.59 -14.38
CA SER A 206 -2.88 16.84 -13.75
C SER A 206 -1.89 17.40 -12.72
N MET A 207 -1.00 16.55 -12.19
CA MET A 207 -0.06 16.91 -11.12
C MET A 207 1.35 17.22 -11.65
N PHE A 208 1.66 16.83 -12.90
CA PHE A 208 3.01 16.95 -13.49
C PHE A 208 3.08 17.70 -14.83
N GLY A 209 2.00 18.25 -15.37
CA GLY A 209 2.07 19.28 -16.42
C GLY A 209 2.91 18.95 -17.67
N PHE A 210 3.00 17.68 -18.07
CA PHE A 210 3.69 17.29 -19.31
C PHE A 210 2.67 17.12 -20.43
N SER A 211 2.47 18.18 -21.23
CA SER A 211 1.88 18.04 -22.55
C SER A 211 2.94 17.53 -23.52
N ASN A 212 2.75 16.31 -24.03
CA ASN A 212 3.54 15.76 -25.12
C ASN A 212 3.37 16.63 -26.37
N SER A 213 4.34 17.52 -26.61
CA SER A 213 4.57 18.12 -27.92
C SER A 213 6.06 18.02 -28.26
N SER A 214 6.31 17.55 -29.47
CA SER A 214 7.59 17.07 -29.96
C SER A 214 8.71 18.10 -29.87
N SER A 215 9.87 17.62 -29.41
CA SER A 215 11.22 17.98 -29.85
C SER A 215 11.51 19.48 -30.07
N THR A 216 11.91 20.17 -29.01
CA THR A 216 13.03 21.13 -29.04
C THR A 216 13.64 21.17 -27.64
N ILE A 217 14.89 20.73 -27.50
CA ILE A 217 15.64 20.77 -26.23
C ILE A 217 15.97 22.25 -25.95
N LEU A 218 15.22 22.86 -25.04
CA LEU A 218 15.57 24.14 -24.40
C LEU A 218 15.73 23.92 -22.89
N PRO A 219 16.66 24.63 -22.23
CA PRO A 219 16.99 24.44 -20.82
C PRO A 219 15.96 25.13 -19.93
N VAL A 220 14.82 24.49 -19.66
CA VAL A 220 13.74 25.05 -18.81
C VAL A 220 13.40 24.16 -17.59
N HIS A 221 14.14 23.06 -17.37
CA HIS A 221 13.78 22.12 -16.30
C HIS A 221 14.16 22.55 -14.87
N HIS A 222 14.99 23.59 -14.68
CA HIS A 222 15.46 24.01 -13.34
C HIS A 222 14.38 24.74 -12.51
N GLU A 223 13.58 25.61 -13.13
CA GLU A 223 12.53 26.34 -12.41
C GLU A 223 11.39 25.40 -11.98
N LEU A 224 10.97 24.44 -12.80
CA LEU A 224 9.78 23.62 -12.49
C LEU A 224 9.94 22.72 -11.25
N LEU A 225 11.15 22.22 -10.96
CA LEU A 225 11.39 21.42 -9.75
C LEU A 225 11.44 22.29 -8.48
N LEU A 226 12.04 23.49 -8.59
CA LEU A 226 12.07 24.47 -7.50
C LEU A 226 10.69 25.10 -7.26
N ASP A 227 9.95 25.38 -8.33
CA ASP A 227 8.57 25.85 -8.31
C ASP A 227 7.63 24.77 -7.79
N TYR A 228 7.89 23.48 -8.01
CA TYR A 228 7.12 22.40 -7.38
C TYR A 228 7.37 22.34 -5.86
N MET A 229 8.63 22.50 -5.43
CA MET A 229 8.99 22.65 -4.02
C MET A 229 8.44 23.96 -3.40
N ASP A 230 8.23 25.00 -4.21
CA ASP A 230 7.61 26.27 -3.80
C ASP A 230 6.07 26.27 -3.91
N ASN A 231 5.45 25.45 -4.77
CA ASN A 231 3.99 25.37 -4.95
C ASN A 231 3.33 24.28 -4.08
N SER A 232 4.09 23.27 -3.64
CA SER A 232 3.70 22.40 -2.52
C SER A 232 3.62 23.17 -1.18
N ILE A 233 4.16 24.39 -1.15
CA ILE A 233 3.81 25.41 -0.17
C ILE A 233 2.40 25.91 -0.51
N ILE A 234 1.38 25.13 -0.10
CA ILE A 234 0.04 25.66 0.18
C ILE A 234 0.22 27.00 0.91
N ASN A 235 -0.56 28.02 0.58
CA ASN A 235 -0.50 29.37 1.15
C ASN A 235 -0.62 29.38 2.70
N TRP A 236 0.47 29.03 3.40
CA TRP A 236 0.53 28.88 4.86
C TRP A 236 0.77 30.22 5.56
N ASN A 237 1.19 31.25 4.81
CA ASN A 237 1.25 32.62 5.31
C ASN A 237 -0.15 33.13 5.67
N SER A 238 -1.20 32.66 4.99
CA SER A 238 -2.61 32.97 5.35
C SER A 238 -3.06 32.33 6.68
N LEU A 239 -2.34 31.33 7.22
CA LEU A 239 -2.68 30.68 8.49
C LEU A 239 -1.89 31.23 9.69
N ALA A 240 -0.78 31.93 9.44
CA ALA A 240 0.02 32.56 10.48
C ALA A 240 -0.72 33.73 11.15
N GLU A 241 -1.63 34.41 10.46
CA GLU A 241 -2.48 35.47 11.01
C GLU A 241 -3.55 34.98 11.99
N ILE A 242 -3.86 33.68 12.04
CA ILE A 242 -4.91 33.12 12.92
C ILE A 242 -4.37 32.69 14.30
N THR A 243 -3.05 32.65 14.49
CA THR A 243 -2.45 32.10 15.73
C THR A 243 -1.62 33.11 16.52
N ASN A 244 -2.19 34.31 16.74
CA ASN A 244 -1.69 35.22 17.78
C ASN A 244 -2.54 35.03 19.05
N PRO A 245 -2.08 34.28 20.08
CA PRO A 245 -2.87 34.01 21.29
C PRO A 245 -2.98 35.20 22.26
N GLU A 246 -2.54 36.40 21.87
CA GLU A 246 -2.41 37.54 22.79
C GLU A 246 -3.60 38.51 22.84
N THR A 247 -4.64 38.34 22.01
CA THR A 247 -5.74 39.32 21.92
C THR A 247 -7.12 38.87 22.40
N GLN A 248 -7.26 37.72 23.06
CA GLN A 248 -8.53 37.30 23.69
C GLN A 248 -8.47 37.32 25.22
N LYS A 249 -8.22 38.51 25.78
CA LYS A 249 -8.63 38.84 27.15
C LYS A 249 -9.65 39.95 27.06
N THR A 250 -10.94 39.61 27.12
CA THR A 250 -11.95 40.31 27.92
C THR A 250 -13.36 39.76 27.68
N HIS A 251 -14.04 39.44 28.78
CA HIS A 251 -15.49 39.26 28.98
C HIS A 251 -16.18 37.95 28.53
N ALA A 252 -16.43 37.06 29.50
CA ALA A 252 -17.76 36.54 29.89
C ALA A 252 -17.58 35.27 30.76
N SER A 253 -17.79 35.36 32.08
CA SER A 253 -19.02 34.91 32.77
C SER A 253 -19.13 33.39 32.97
N ASN A 254 -18.55 32.94 34.08
CA ASN A 254 -18.98 31.92 35.06
C ASN A 254 -19.99 30.81 34.67
N ASN A 255 -19.59 29.58 35.01
CA ASN A 255 -20.36 28.34 35.19
C ASN A 255 -20.61 27.45 33.96
N SER A 256 -19.56 27.09 33.23
CA SER A 256 -19.55 25.83 32.47
C SER A 256 -18.75 24.77 33.22
N VAL A 257 -19.38 23.61 33.41
CA VAL A 257 -18.78 22.41 34.01
C VAL A 257 -17.52 22.07 33.22
N GLU A 258 -16.38 22.13 33.90
CA GLU A 258 -15.05 21.84 33.38
C GLU A 258 -14.96 20.34 33.04
N ILE A 259 -15.54 19.95 31.89
CA ILE A 259 -15.23 18.68 31.24
C ILE A 259 -13.79 18.82 30.82
N ARG A 260 -12.88 18.36 31.68
CA ARG A 260 -11.48 18.13 31.36
C ARG A 260 -11.47 17.07 30.26
N ASN A 261 -11.58 17.53 29.03
CA ASN A 261 -11.30 16.73 27.86
C ASN A 261 -9.90 16.15 28.10
N LEU A 262 -9.83 14.85 28.37
CA LEU A 262 -8.59 14.10 28.29
C LEU A 262 -8.21 14.08 26.81
N THR A 263 -7.69 15.21 26.32
CA THR A 263 -7.10 15.30 25.00
C THR A 263 -5.85 14.45 25.06
N THR A 264 -5.90 13.26 24.47
CA THR A 264 -4.73 12.41 24.30
C THR A 264 -3.62 13.25 23.67
N PRO A 265 -2.38 13.17 24.20
CA PRO A 265 -1.27 13.93 23.64
C PRO A 265 -1.13 13.60 22.15
N PRO A 266 -0.85 14.59 21.28
CA PRO A 266 -0.69 14.35 19.86
C PRO A 266 0.43 13.32 19.64
N MET A 267 0.10 12.23 18.97
CA MET A 267 1.05 11.19 18.59
C MET A 267 1.90 11.68 17.42
N THR A 268 3.18 11.31 17.42
CA THR A 268 4.11 11.56 16.30
C THR A 268 3.78 10.63 15.12
N SER A 269 4.17 10.98 13.89
CA SER A 269 3.97 10.07 12.74
C SER A 269 4.74 8.76 12.91
N GLU A 270 5.91 8.80 13.55
CA GLU A 270 6.68 7.59 13.87
C GLU A 270 5.96 6.67 14.86
N GLN A 271 5.24 7.23 15.84
CA GLN A 271 4.42 6.43 16.76
C GLN A 271 3.21 5.79 16.09
N LEU A 272 2.66 6.41 15.05
CA LEU A 272 1.47 5.93 14.34
C LEU A 272 1.83 4.89 13.27
N TYR A 273 2.95 5.07 12.58
CA TYR A 273 3.26 4.32 11.35
C TYR A 273 4.59 3.58 11.40
N GLY A 274 5.42 3.80 12.42
CA GLY A 274 6.75 3.21 12.56
C GLY A 274 7.89 4.14 12.10
N PRO A 275 9.14 3.67 12.12
CA PRO A 275 10.28 4.47 11.65
C PRO A 275 10.20 4.69 10.13
N ILE A 276 10.53 5.91 9.69
CA ILE A 276 10.56 6.27 8.27
C ILE A 276 11.69 5.51 7.53
N GLU A 277 11.40 4.97 6.36
CA GLU A 277 12.38 4.23 5.55
C GLU A 277 13.25 5.20 4.75
N VAL A 278 14.45 5.50 5.26
CA VAL A 278 15.38 6.47 4.63
C VAL A 278 16.74 5.89 4.26
N GLU A 279 17.19 4.80 4.88
CA GLU A 279 18.56 4.30 4.72
C GLU A 279 18.87 3.79 3.31
N SER A 280 17.95 3.07 2.68
CA SER A 280 18.10 2.61 1.29
C SER A 280 18.24 3.78 0.31
N PHE A 281 17.48 4.85 0.54
CA PHE A 281 17.50 6.07 -0.27
C PHE A 281 18.76 6.89 -0.04
N LYS A 282 19.18 7.01 1.22
CA LYS A 282 20.43 7.65 1.64
C LYS A 282 21.64 6.97 0.97
N ILE A 283 21.71 5.64 0.99
CA ILE A 283 22.76 4.87 0.30
C ILE A 283 22.72 5.11 -1.21
N THR A 284 21.53 5.02 -1.82
CA THR A 284 21.37 5.20 -3.28
C THR A 284 21.75 6.62 -3.70
N MET A 285 21.38 7.65 -2.94
CA MET A 285 21.75 9.04 -3.21
C MET A 285 23.25 9.28 -3.10
N LYS A 286 23.94 8.61 -2.18
CA LYS A 286 25.40 8.70 -2.07
C LYS A 286 26.15 8.05 -3.23
N CYS A 287 25.47 7.23 -4.04
CA CYS A 287 26.06 6.64 -5.25
C CYS A 287 26.09 7.60 -6.44
N PHE A 288 25.42 8.76 -6.39
CA PHE A 288 25.51 9.76 -7.45
C PHE A 288 26.90 10.40 -7.50
N ASP A 289 27.46 10.54 -8.70
CA ASP A 289 28.84 10.97 -8.88
C ASP A 289 29.01 12.44 -8.48
N SER A 290 28.00 13.28 -8.74
CA SER A 290 28.00 14.69 -8.35
C SER A 290 27.97 14.90 -6.84
N LEU A 291 27.37 13.97 -6.09
CA LEU A 291 27.23 14.04 -4.63
C LEU A 291 28.32 13.28 -3.88
N ARG A 292 29.23 12.60 -4.59
CA ARG A 292 30.26 11.74 -3.99
C ARG A 292 31.13 12.46 -2.97
N ASN A 293 31.46 13.73 -3.23
CA ASN A 293 32.27 14.58 -2.35
C ASN A 293 31.43 15.39 -1.33
N HIS A 294 30.11 15.24 -1.35
CA HIS A 294 29.15 16.03 -0.59
C HIS A 294 28.12 15.16 0.14
N GLN A 295 28.57 14.01 0.66
CA GLN A 295 27.71 13.02 1.33
C GLN A 295 27.02 13.60 2.57
N GLU A 296 27.62 14.61 3.21
CA GLU A 296 27.06 15.33 4.35
C GLU A 296 25.78 16.09 3.99
N LEU A 297 25.60 16.51 2.74
CA LEU A 297 24.37 17.16 2.29
C LEU A 297 23.21 16.18 2.22
N VAL A 298 23.49 14.96 1.72
CA VAL A 298 22.52 13.85 1.69
C VAL A 298 22.15 13.44 3.11
N ASP A 299 23.14 13.30 4.00
CA ASP A 299 22.93 12.93 5.39
C ASP A 299 22.08 13.96 6.12
N ASN A 300 22.47 15.23 6.08
CA ASN A 300 21.74 16.30 6.72
C ASN A 300 20.29 16.41 6.23
N TRP A 301 20.03 16.13 4.95
CA TRP A 301 18.68 16.21 4.40
C TRP A 301 17.78 15.06 4.86
N PHE A 302 18.25 13.81 4.85
CA PHE A 302 17.49 12.68 5.39
C PHE A 302 17.36 12.71 6.92
N ASP A 303 18.35 13.24 7.63
CA ASP A 303 18.27 13.43 9.08
C ASP A 303 17.17 14.43 9.45
N LEU A 304 16.91 15.44 8.60
CA LEU A 304 15.78 16.36 8.76
C LEU A 304 14.42 15.69 8.52
N PHE A 305 14.30 14.75 7.57
CA PHE A 305 13.09 13.94 7.40
C PHE A 305 12.81 13.07 8.64
N GLN A 306 13.83 12.38 9.16
CA GLN A 306 13.69 11.61 10.41
C GLN A 306 13.37 12.49 11.62
N ALA A 307 13.97 13.69 11.70
CA ALA A 307 13.66 14.62 12.77
C ALA A 307 12.20 15.08 12.69
N GLN A 308 11.69 15.35 11.49
CA GLN A 308 10.30 15.75 11.28
C GLN A 308 9.32 14.66 11.73
N SER A 309 9.60 13.38 11.42
CA SER A 309 8.70 12.27 11.80
C SER A 309 8.56 12.07 13.31
N LYS A 310 9.54 12.55 14.09
CA LYS A 310 9.61 12.45 15.55
C LYS A 310 8.92 13.60 16.29
N VAL A 311 8.45 14.62 15.57
CA VAL A 311 7.88 15.83 16.18
C VAL A 311 6.35 15.78 16.17
N SER A 312 5.74 15.94 17.34
CA SER A 312 4.28 16.07 17.48
C SER A 312 3.80 17.54 17.47
N ASN A 313 4.71 18.49 17.66
CA ASN A 313 4.41 19.91 17.69
C ASN A 313 4.38 20.51 16.27
N SER A 314 3.20 20.94 15.82
CA SER A 314 3.01 21.57 14.50
C SER A 314 3.95 22.76 14.21
N ARG A 315 4.27 23.58 15.22
CA ARG A 315 5.18 24.73 15.03
C ARG A 315 6.62 24.26 14.75
N GLU A 316 7.06 23.21 15.43
CA GLU A 316 8.39 22.65 15.25
C GLU A 316 8.49 21.85 13.95
N ALA A 317 7.44 21.08 13.60
CA ALA A 317 7.33 20.41 12.31
C ALA A 317 7.46 21.40 11.14
N ARG A 318 6.80 22.57 11.21
CA ARG A 318 6.97 23.64 10.21
C ARG A 318 8.40 24.17 10.13
N ARG A 319 9.08 24.34 11.27
CA ARG A 319 10.50 24.78 11.28
C ARG A 319 11.40 23.73 10.61
N LEU A 320 11.15 22.44 10.85
CA LEU A 320 11.88 21.36 10.21
C LEU A 320 11.62 21.30 8.71
N MET A 321 10.38 21.52 8.26
CA MET A 321 10.06 21.60 6.83
C MET A 321 10.82 22.72 6.10
N VAL A 322 10.95 23.90 6.72
CA VAL A 322 11.74 25.00 6.12
C VAL A 322 13.22 24.61 6.04
N LYS A 323 13.77 23.99 7.09
CA LYS A 323 15.16 23.50 7.07
C LYS A 323 15.35 22.40 6.02
N LEU A 324 14.37 21.51 5.87
CA LEU A 324 14.35 20.43 4.91
C LEU A 324 14.41 20.98 3.47
N ASN A 325 13.58 21.97 3.15
CA ASN A 325 13.60 22.64 1.85
C ASN A 325 14.94 23.34 1.59
N HIS A 326 15.51 24.00 2.59
CA HIS A 326 16.81 24.65 2.46
C HIS A 326 17.94 23.63 2.20
N ALA A 327 17.96 22.52 2.95
CA ALA A 327 18.92 21.44 2.79
C ALA A 327 18.79 20.76 1.41
N GLY A 328 17.56 20.51 0.96
CA GLY A 328 17.26 19.97 -0.36
C GLY A 328 17.80 20.88 -1.47
N ARG A 329 17.51 22.19 -1.42
CA ARG A 329 18.05 23.17 -2.39
C ARG A 329 19.58 23.16 -2.44
N LYS A 330 20.24 23.13 -1.28
CA LYS A 330 21.70 23.09 -1.19
C LYS A 330 22.26 21.83 -1.85
N MET A 331 21.65 20.68 -1.60
CA MET A 331 22.02 19.42 -2.21
C MET A 331 21.79 19.42 -3.74
N PHE A 332 20.63 19.87 -4.22
CA PHE A 332 20.34 19.95 -5.65
C PHE A 332 21.20 20.98 -6.39
N SER A 333 21.68 22.03 -5.71
CA SER A 333 22.61 23.01 -6.30
C SER A 333 24.00 22.43 -6.62
N VAL A 334 24.36 21.33 -5.98
CA VAL A 334 25.61 20.59 -6.19
C VAL A 334 25.40 19.42 -7.16
N ALA A 335 24.17 18.91 -7.25
CA ALA A 335 23.84 17.78 -8.10
C ALA A 335 23.94 18.11 -9.59
N SER A 336 24.48 17.19 -10.39
CA SER A 336 24.54 17.33 -11.84
C SER A 336 23.13 17.30 -12.44
N GLN A 337 22.86 18.19 -13.40
CA GLN A 337 21.57 18.23 -14.10
C GLN A 337 21.25 16.92 -14.84
N GLU A 338 22.28 16.18 -15.26
CA GLU A 338 22.13 14.87 -15.92
C GLU A 338 21.56 13.78 -14.99
N GLU A 339 21.70 13.95 -13.67
CA GLU A 339 21.23 12.98 -12.67
C GLU A 339 19.80 13.27 -12.18
N TRP A 340 19.22 14.41 -12.54
CA TRP A 340 17.89 14.84 -12.08
C TRP A 340 16.75 13.84 -12.38
N PRO A 341 16.70 13.19 -13.56
CA PRO A 341 15.68 12.17 -13.80
C PRO A 341 15.77 11.00 -12.80
N LYS A 342 16.99 10.62 -12.40
CA LYS A 342 17.24 9.54 -11.43
C LYS A 342 16.85 9.98 -10.02
N PHE A 343 17.09 11.24 -9.66
CA PHE A 343 16.59 11.82 -8.42
C PHE A 343 15.07 11.76 -8.35
N ASN A 344 14.37 12.19 -9.41
CA ASN A 344 12.90 12.17 -9.46
C ASN A 344 12.32 10.76 -9.32
N GLU A 345 12.92 9.77 -9.99
CA GLU A 345 12.54 8.37 -9.83
C GLU A 345 12.74 7.89 -8.38
N LEU A 346 13.89 8.21 -7.79
CA LEU A 346 14.19 7.86 -6.41
C LEU A 346 13.22 8.51 -5.42
N PHE A 347 12.82 9.78 -5.63
CA PHE A 347 11.82 10.46 -4.80
C PHE A 347 10.43 9.88 -4.95
N SER A 348 10.06 9.47 -6.16
CA SER A 348 8.77 8.84 -6.38
C SER A 348 8.65 7.53 -5.59
N ILE A 349 9.72 6.73 -5.58
CA ILE A 349 9.80 5.49 -4.78
C ILE A 349 9.80 5.84 -3.28
N TYR A 350 10.52 6.88 -2.86
CA TYR A 350 10.56 7.34 -1.47
C TYR A 350 9.18 7.74 -0.95
N HIS A 351 8.45 8.59 -1.68
CA HIS A 351 7.09 8.98 -1.35
C HIS A 351 6.16 7.77 -1.30
N GLN A 352 6.24 6.86 -2.27
CA GLN A 352 5.39 5.69 -2.31
C GLN A 352 5.57 4.80 -1.07
N ARG A 353 6.80 4.63 -0.60
CA ARG A 353 7.11 3.82 0.60
C ARG A 353 6.73 4.53 1.90
N ASN A 354 6.82 5.85 1.93
CA ASN A 354 6.60 6.67 3.12
C ASN A 354 5.27 7.44 3.11
N VAL A 355 4.31 7.08 2.24
CA VAL A 355 3.02 7.78 2.04
C VAL A 355 2.19 7.95 3.31
N LYS A 356 2.43 7.12 4.33
CA LYS A 356 1.72 7.20 5.62
C LYS A 356 2.30 8.24 6.57
N HIS A 357 3.51 8.75 6.32
CA HIS A 357 4.21 9.68 7.21
C HIS A 357 3.94 11.17 6.89
N GLU A 358 3.27 11.44 5.77
CA GLU A 358 2.91 12.77 5.25
C GLU A 358 1.50 13.15 5.67
#